data_AF-Q1I9P0-F1
#
_entry.id   AF-Q1I9P0-F1
#
_cell.length_a   1.000
_cell.length_b   1.000
_cell.length_c   1.000
_cell.angle_alpha   90.00
_cell.angle_beta   90.00
_cell.angle_gamma   90.00
#
_symmetry.space_group_name_H-M   'P 1'
#
loop_
_entity.id
_entity.type
_entity.pdbx_description
1 polymer ?
#
loop_
_entity_poly.entity_id
_entity_poly.type
_entity_poly.pdbx_seq_one_letter_code
_entity_poly.pdbx_strand_id
1 'polypeptide(L)' 'MLKIVPDPPTVLEDTLVQTSEHVRCALAVAQQSIPLISRSPGSMLVLAALHEMETVKALLDSALAQVQATLH' A
#
# COMPACT_ATOMS: atom_id res chain seq x y z
N MET A 1 -33.58 -7.70 -17.71
CA MET A 1 -32.70 -7.34 -16.58
C MET A 1 -31.27 -7.53 -17.04
N LEU A 2 -30.55 -6.46 -17.37
CA LEU A 2 -29.11 -6.55 -17.60
C LEU A 2 -28.44 -6.67 -16.23
N LYS A 3 -27.92 -7.85 -15.93
CA LYS A 3 -27.03 -8.04 -14.79
C LYS A 3 -25.75 -7.28 -15.17
N ILE A 4 -25.49 -6.15 -14.51
CA ILE A 4 -24.21 -5.45 -14.64
C ILE A 4 -23.16 -6.45 -14.17
N VAL A 5 -22.45 -7.05 -15.12
CA VAL A 5 -21.29 -7.89 -14.83
C VAL A 5 -20.14 -6.89 -14.73
N PRO A 6 -19.49 -6.76 -13.56
CA PRO A 6 -18.27 -5.96 -13.47
C PRO A 6 -17.27 -6.51 -14.48
N ASP A 7 -16.63 -5.62 -15.23
CA ASP A 7 -15.55 -6.04 -16.12
C ASP A 7 -14.46 -6.75 -15.29
N PRO A 8 -13.85 -7.81 -15.84
CA PRO A 8 -12.84 -8.55 -15.10
C PRO A 8 -11.66 -7.61 -14.77
N PRO A 9 -11.13 -7.66 -13.53
CA PRO A 9 -9.99 -6.84 -13.16
C PRO A 9 -8.82 -7.15 -14.08
N THR A 10 -8.05 -6.12 -14.41
CA THR A 10 -6.83 -6.29 -15.20
C THR A 10 -5.74 -6.91 -14.35
N VAL A 11 -4.81 -7.64 -14.98
CA VAL A 11 -3.61 -8.19 -14.30
C VAL A 11 -2.84 -7.10 -13.55
N LEU A 12 -2.85 -5.86 -14.07
CA LEU A 12 -2.24 -4.71 -13.42
C LEU A 12 -3.00 -4.30 -12.14
N GLU A 13 -4.33 -4.22 -12.20
CA GLU A 13 -5.16 -3.90 -11.03
C GLU A 13 -4.98 -4.94 -9.93
N ASP A 14 -5.04 -6.23 -10.26
CA ASP A 14 -4.80 -7.32 -9.30
C ASP A 14 -3.40 -7.22 -8.67
N THR A 15 -2.38 -6.93 -9.48
CA THR A 15 -1.01 -6.75 -9.00
C THR A 15 -0.89 -5.55 -8.05
N LEU A 16 -1.56 -4.43 -8.35
CA LEU A 16 -1.58 -3.25 -7.50
C LEU A 16 -2.31 -3.50 -6.19
N VAL A 17 -3.45 -4.21 -6.22
CA VAL A 17 -4.19 -4.62 -5.02
C VAL A 17 -3.31 -5.50 -4.14
N GLN A 18 -2.69 -6.53 -4.72
CA GLN A 18 -1.81 -7.42 -3.98
C GLN A 18 -0.60 -6.67 -3.39
N THR A 19 0.01 -5.76 -4.16
CA THR A 19 1.12 -4.93 -3.67
C THR A 19 0.68 -4.02 -2.52
N SER A 20 -0.50 -3.41 -2.60
CA SER A 20 -1.06 -2.57 -1.52
C SER A 20 -1.26 -3.36 -0.23
N GLU A 21 -1.76 -4.61 -0.32
CA GLU A 21 -1.90 -5.49 0.85
C GLU A 21 -0.55 -5.85 1.49
N HIS A 22 0.47 -6.16 0.67
CA HIS A 22 1.82 -6.42 1.19
C HIS A 22 2.42 -5.19 1.88
N VAL A 23 2.30 -4.00 1.27
CA VAL A 23 2.79 -2.75 1.87
C VAL A 23 2.04 -2.45 3.16
N ARG A 24 0.72 -2.61 3.19
CA ARG A 24 -0.11 -2.42 4.39
C ARG A 24 0.30 -3.34 5.53
N CYS A 25 0.56 -4.62 5.23
CA CYS A 25 1.06 -5.58 6.21
C CYS A 25 2.44 -5.16 6.76
N ALA A 26 3.37 -4.82 5.88
CA ALA A 26 4.71 -4.40 6.28
C ALA A 26 4.68 -3.11 7.12
N LEU A 27 3.79 -2.16 6.78
CA LEU A 27 3.58 -0.91 7.50
C LEU A 27 3.03 -1.17 8.91
N ALA A 28 2.05 -2.07 9.04
CA ALA A 28 1.50 -2.46 10.33
C ALA A 28 2.57 -3.09 11.24
N VAL A 29 3.39 -4.00 10.70
CA VAL A 29 4.50 -4.62 11.45
C VAL A 29 5.54 -3.58 11.87
N ALA A 30 5.93 -2.68 10.96
CA ALA A 30 6.89 -1.63 11.24
C ALA A 30 6.36 -0.64 12.30
N GLN A 31 5.10 -0.23 12.23
CA GLN A 31 4.45 0.62 13.23
C GLN A 31 4.40 -0.05 14.61
N GLN A 32 4.05 -1.34 14.66
CA GLN A 32 4.04 -2.12 15.90
C GLN A 32 5.45 -2.29 16.50
N SER A 33 6.51 -2.20 15.68
CA SER A 33 7.88 -2.26 16.17
C SER A 33 8.35 -0.98 16.85
N ILE A 34 7.76 0.19 16.56
CA ILE A 34 8.23 1.49 17.08
C ILE A 34 8.39 1.52 18.61
N PRO A 35 7.44 1.03 19.42
CA PRO A 35 7.58 1.02 20.88
C PRO A 35 8.72 0.13 21.40
N LEU A 36 9.19 -0.82 20.57
CA LEU A 36 10.26 -1.76 20.91
C LEU A 36 11.66 -1.22 20.57
N ILE A 37 11.75 -0.12 19.81
CA ILE A 37 13.02 0.42 19.35
C ILE A 37 13.64 1.33 20.41
N SER A 38 14.91 1.10 20.73
CA SER A 38 15.70 2.01 21.57
C SER A 38 16.09 3.28 20.81
N ARG A 39 16.05 4.45 21.46
CA ARG A 39 16.45 5.73 20.85
C ARG A 39 17.92 5.69 20.44
N SER A 40 18.18 5.51 19.16
CA SER A 40 19.52 5.36 18.58
C SER A 40 19.57 5.98 17.16
N PRO A 41 20.74 6.27 16.59
CA PRO A 41 20.81 6.69 15.19
C PRO A 41 20.15 5.69 14.23
N GLY A 42 20.25 4.39 14.52
CA GLY A 42 19.57 3.34 13.78
C GLY A 42 18.04 3.42 13.88
N SER A 43 17.49 3.84 15.02
CA SER A 43 16.03 4.03 15.15
C SER A 43 15.51 5.13 14.25
N MET A 44 16.29 6.20 14.01
CA MET A 44 15.91 7.25 13.09
C MET A 44 15.85 6.76 11.64
N LEU A 45 16.76 5.86 11.23
CA LEU A 45 16.72 5.24 9.91
C LEU A 45 15.47 4.35 9.74
N VAL A 46 15.07 3.62 10.78
CA VAL A 46 13.84 2.82 10.75
C VAL A 46 12.59 3.69 10.64
N LEU A 47 12.54 4.80 11.39
CA LEU A 47 11.43 5.75 11.28
C LEU A 47 11.37 6.43 9.91
N ALA A 48 12.52 6.75 9.31
CA ALA A 48 12.56 7.27 7.94
C ALA A 48 12.07 6.24 6.93
N ALA A 49 12.49 4.97 7.04
CA ALA A 49 11.99 3.90 6.19
C ALA A 49 10.46 3.71 6.34
N LEU A 50 9.93 3.81 7.55
CA LEU A 50 8.49 3.78 7.79
C LEU A 50 7.76 4.90 7.04
N HIS A 51 8.28 6.13 7.09
CA HIS A 51 7.71 7.27 6.38
C HIS A 51 7.72 7.07 4.85
N GLU A 52 8.80 6.52 4.30
CA GLU A 52 8.86 6.17 2.88
C GLU A 52 7.80 5.12 2.52
N MET A 53 7.56 4.12 3.39
CA MET A 53 6.51 3.12 3.17
C MET A 53 5.10 3.72 3.20
N GLU A 54 4.85 4.74 4.04
CA GLU A 54 3.59 5.49 4.04
C GLU A 54 3.38 6.24 2.72
N THR A 55 4.45 6.83 2.19
CA THR A 55 4.44 7.48 0.87
C THR A 55 4.16 6.48 -0.24
N VAL A 56 4.80 5.31 -0.23
CA VAL A 56 4.54 4.22 -1.19
C VAL A 56 3.08 3.79 -1.14
N LYS A 57 2.50 3.64 0.06
CA LYS A 57 1.09 3.32 0.21
C LYS A 57 0.19 4.37 -0.46
N ALA A 58 0.44 5.66 -0.22
CA ALA A 58 -0.36 6.73 -0.81
C ALA A 58 -0.27 6.74 -2.35
N LEU A 59 0.90 6.44 -2.91
CA LEU A 59 1.09 6.29 -4.36
C LEU A 59 0.34 5.09 -4.93
N LEU A 60 0.33 3.95 -4.23
CA LEU A 60 -0.44 2.77 -4.63
C LEU A 60 -1.94 3.02 -4.60
N ASP A 61 -2.45 3.67 -3.55
CA ASP A 61 -3.86 4.03 -3.44
C ASP A 61 -4.28 4.98 -4.58
N SER A 62 -3.41 5.94 -4.95
CA SER A 62 -3.60 6.81 -6.11
C SER A 62 -3.55 6.06 -7.45
N ALA A 63 -2.62 5.13 -7.61
CA ALA A 63 -2.49 4.32 -8.82
C ALA A 63 -3.72 3.43 -9.03
N LEU A 64 -4.22 2.80 -7.97
CA LEU A 64 -5.45 2.00 -8.00
C LEU A 64 -6.65 2.85 -8.41
N ALA A 65 -6.81 4.04 -7.82
CA ALA A 65 -7.89 4.96 -8.17
C ALA A 65 -7.83 5.37 -9.66
N GLN A 66 -6.64 5.61 -10.21
CA GLN A 66 -6.45 5.95 -11.63
C GLN A 66 -6.78 4.77 -12.55
N VAL A 67 -6.36 3.56 -12.21
CA VAL A 67 -6.68 2.35 -12.99
C VAL A 67 -8.19 2.12 -13.00
N GLN A 68 -8.84 2.22 -11.84
CA GLN A 68 -10.29 2.05 -11.72
C GLN A 68 -11.08 3.13 -12.48
N ALA A 69 -10.61 4.38 -12.47
CA ALA A 69 -11.22 5.47 -13.23
C ALA A 69 -10.97 5.39 -14.74
N THR A 70 -9.99 4.59 -15.19
CA THR A 70 -9.71 4.38 -16.62
C THR A 70 -10.48 3.18 -17.18
N LEU A 71 -10.83 2.21 -16.32
CA LEU A 71 -11.55 0.99 -16.68
C LEU A 71 -13.08 1.11 -16.57
N HIS A 72 -13.59 2.16 -15.91
CA HIS A 72 -15.02 2.51 -15.81
C HIS A 72 -15.32 3.84 -16.50
#